data_AF-A0A950ESC3-F1
#
_entry.id   AF-A0A950ESC3-F1
#
_cell.length_a   1.000
_cell.length_b   1.000
_cell.length_c   1.000
_cell.angle_alpha   90.00
_cell.angle_beta   90.00
_cell.angle_gamma   90.00
#
_symmetry.space_group_name_H-M   'P 1'
#
loop_
_entity.id
_entity.type
_entity.pdbx_description
1 polymer ?
#
loop_
_entity_poly.entity_id
_entity_poly.type
_entity_poly.pdbx_seq_one_letter_code
_entity_poly.pdbx_strand_id
1 'polypeptide(L)'
;MRPGLIHRLNRDTSGLLLIAKREESLRKLGAAMKYRRVEREYIGIVRGVPQHARGTIEGSIGRDPHNRLKFAVVADGKPALTHYEVREAFAKHAELIFRLETGRT
;
A
#
# COMPACT_ATOMS: atom_id res chain seq x y z
N MET A 1 -8.26 24.21 14.88
CA MET A 1 -8.41 22.86 14.28
C MET A 1 -7.03 22.19 14.25
N ARG A 2 -6.80 21.05 14.92
CA ARG A 2 -5.83 20.05 14.40
C ARG A 2 -6.43 18.65 14.21
N PRO A 3 -7.35 18.51 13.26
CA PRO A 3 -7.58 17.27 12.56
C PRO A 3 -6.30 16.76 11.88
N GLY A 4 -6.14 15.43 11.77
CA GLY A 4 -4.90 14.77 11.37
C GLY A 4 -5.01 13.89 10.11
N LEU A 5 -3.84 13.48 9.60
CA LEU A 5 -3.74 12.49 8.53
C LEU A 5 -4.30 11.14 9.00
N ILE A 6 -5.15 10.53 8.18
CA ILE A 6 -5.66 9.17 8.41
C ILE A 6 -4.65 8.12 7.95
N HIS A 7 -4.02 8.38 6.80
CA HIS A 7 -2.93 7.57 6.27
C HIS A 7 -1.89 8.47 5.62
N ARG A 8 -0.78 7.87 5.21
CA ARG A 8 0.33 8.55 4.54
C ARG A 8 0.58 7.95 3.15
N LEU A 9 1.32 8.68 2.34
CA LEU A 9 1.97 8.20 1.13
C LEU A 9 3.50 8.31 1.30
N ASN A 10 4.26 7.57 0.50
CA ASN A 10 5.69 7.81 0.41
C ASN A 10 5.95 9.15 -0.29
N ARG A 11 7.11 9.76 -0.03
CA ARG A 11 7.47 11.08 -0.57
C ARG A 11 7.28 11.17 -2.08
N ASP A 12 7.67 10.10 -2.78
CA ASP A 12 7.70 10.05 -4.24
C ASP A 12 6.46 9.31 -4.80
N THR A 13 5.42 9.11 -3.98
CA THR A 13 4.13 8.52 -4.36
C THR A 13 3.04 9.60 -4.39
N SER A 14 2.46 9.82 -5.57
CA SER A 14 1.29 10.68 -5.75
C SER A 14 -0.01 9.95 -5.43
N GLY A 15 -1.12 10.71 -5.37
CA GLY A 15 -2.45 10.15 -5.30
C GLY A 15 -3.31 10.69 -4.17
N LEU A 16 -4.32 9.91 -3.80
CA LEU A 16 -5.33 10.31 -2.83
C LEU A 16 -4.77 10.25 -1.40
N LEU A 17 -5.06 11.28 -0.61
CA LEU A 17 -4.72 11.37 0.80
C LEU A 17 -5.96 11.70 1.62
N LEU A 18 -6.29 10.83 2.58
CA LEU A 18 -7.43 11.06 3.47
C LEU A 18 -7.00 11.84 4.71
N ILE A 19 -7.58 13.02 4.88
CA ILE A 19 -7.34 13.93 6.01
C ILE A 19 -8.68 14.19 6.70
N ALA A 20 -8.77 13.88 7.99
CA ALA A 20 -9.95 14.27 8.77
C ALA A 20 -9.95 15.79 8.94
N LYS A 21 -11.12 16.44 9.00
CA LYS A 21 -11.27 17.88 9.34
C LYS A 21 -11.90 18.11 10.73
N ARG A 22 -12.30 17.03 11.41
CA ARG A 22 -12.89 17.05 12.76
C ARG A 22 -12.38 15.85 13.53
N GLU A 23 -12.35 15.95 14.85
CA GLU A 23 -11.85 14.88 15.71
C GLU A 23 -12.70 13.60 15.64
N GLU A 24 -14.03 13.77 15.55
CA GLU A 24 -14.94 12.63 15.36
C GLU A 24 -14.64 11.86 14.07
N SER A 25 -14.40 12.58 12.97
CA SER A 25 -14.01 11.97 11.69
C SER A 25 -12.66 11.28 11.80
N LEU A 26 -11.70 11.85 12.54
CA LEU A 26 -10.40 11.22 12.79
C LEU A 26 -10.56 9.86 13.47
N ARG A 27 -11.37 9.79 14.52
CA ARG A 27 -11.66 8.52 15.22
C ARG A 27 -12.38 7.52 14.33
N LYS A 28 -13.44 7.94 13.63
CA LYS A 28 -14.25 7.07 12.76
C LYS A 28 -13.45 6.53 11.56
N LEU A 29 -12.74 7.39 10.85
CA LEU A 29 -11.94 7.00 9.69
C LEU A 29 -10.70 6.19 10.11
N GLY A 30 -10.07 6.54 11.24
CA GLY A 30 -8.99 5.73 11.81
C GLY A 30 -9.45 4.31 12.17
N ALA A 31 -10.65 4.17 12.76
CA ALA A 31 -11.25 2.87 13.01
C ALA A 31 -11.57 2.12 11.70
N ALA A 32 -12.13 2.80 10.69
CA ALA A 32 -12.41 2.21 9.38
C ALA A 32 -11.13 1.67 8.71
N MET A 33 -10.02 2.41 8.78
CA MET A 33 -8.71 1.94 8.31
C MET A 33 -8.22 0.73 9.10
N LYS A 34 -8.31 0.76 10.44
CA LYS A 34 -7.89 -0.35 11.32
C LYS A 34 -8.66 -1.63 11.01
N TYR A 35 -9.97 -1.52 10.76
CA TYR A 35 -10.85 -2.62 10.41
C TYR A 35 -10.92 -2.91 8.90
N ARG A 36 -9.98 -2.38 8.10
CA ARG A 36 -9.86 -2.62 6.65
C ARG A 36 -11.14 -2.34 5.85
N ARG A 37 -11.92 -1.35 6.27
CA ARG A 37 -13.15 -0.88 5.60
C ARG A 37 -12.90 0.21 4.56
N VAL A 38 -11.64 0.59 4.37
CA VAL A 38 -11.22 1.58 3.38
C VAL A 38 -10.37 0.88 2.34
N GLU A 39 -10.93 0.75 1.15
CA GLU A 39 -10.21 0.23 0.00
C GLU A 39 -9.23 1.27 -0.53
N ARG A 40 -8.04 0.81 -0.90
CA ARG A 40 -6.99 1.65 -1.46
C ARG A 40 -6.45 0.98 -2.69
N GLU A 41 -6.61 1.67 -3.81
CA GLU A 41 -6.19 1.24 -5.13
C GLU A 41 -5.12 2.20 -5.65
N TYR A 42 -4.07 1.65 -6.23
CA TYR A 42 -2.95 2.38 -6.83
C TYR A 42 -2.72 1.87 -8.23
N ILE A 43 -2.21 2.74 -9.10
CA ILE A 43 -1.70 2.36 -10.41
C ILE A 43 -0.18 2.52 -10.36
N GLY A 44 0.55 1.58 -10.95
CA GLY A 44 1.99 1.66 -11.07
C GLY A 44 2.55 0.90 -12.26
N ILE A 45 3.67 1.39 -12.78
CA ILE A 45 4.44 0.71 -13.83
C ILE A 45 5.48 -0.18 -13.17
N VAL A 46 5.51 -1.46 -13.55
CA VAL A 46 6.54 -2.42 -13.12
C VAL A 46 7.45 -2.80 -14.29
N ARG A 47 8.65 -3.24 -13.95
CA ARG A 47 9.58 -3.85 -14.90
C ARG A 47 9.19 -5.31 -15.14
N GLY A 48 9.17 -5.72 -16.40
CA GLY A 48 8.66 -7.02 -16.83
C GLY A 48 7.15 -7.07 -16.92
N VAL A 49 6.64 -8.18 -17.44
CA VAL A 49 5.20 -8.48 -17.49
C VAL A 49 4.96 -9.68 -16.58
N PRO A 50 4.14 -9.57 -15.52
CA PRO A 50 3.79 -10.71 -14.69
C PRO A 50 3.21 -11.85 -15.54
N GLN A 51 3.61 -13.09 -15.24
CA GLN A 51 3.10 -14.26 -15.97
C GLN A 51 1.57 -14.41 -15.83
N HIS A 52 1.04 -14.07 -14.66
CA HIS A 52 -0.40 -14.09 -14.38
C HIS A 52 -0.95 -12.67 -14.38
N ALA A 53 -2.08 -12.46 -15.09
CA ALA A 53 -2.75 -11.17 -15.19
C ALA A 53 -3.30 -10.66 -13.85
N ARG A 54 -3.53 -11.54 -12.87
CA ARG A 54 -3.93 -11.18 -11.51
C ARG A 54 -3.17 -12.04 -10.52
N GLY A 55 -2.93 -11.52 -9.32
CA GLY A 55 -2.29 -12.29 -8.26
C GLY A 55 -2.32 -11.57 -6.92
N THR A 56 -1.83 -12.28 -5.91
CA THR A 56 -1.67 -11.76 -4.55
C THR A 56 -0.22 -11.97 -4.14
N ILE A 57 0.38 -10.91 -3.62
CA ILE A 57 1.71 -10.93 -3.02
C ILE A 57 1.51 -10.85 -1.51
N GLU A 58 1.97 -11.88 -0.81
CA GLU A 58 1.92 -11.99 0.64
C GLU A 58 3.33 -12.16 1.21
N GLY A 59 3.58 -11.56 2.37
CA GLY A 59 4.80 -11.75 3.13
C GLY A 59 4.85 -10.91 4.39
N SER A 60 5.82 -11.18 5.24
CA SER A 60 6.08 -10.38 6.44
C SER A 60 7.04 -9.24 6.11
N ILE A 61 6.62 -7.98 6.27
CA ILE A 61 7.45 -6.79 6.01
C ILE A 61 7.94 -6.21 7.33
N GLY A 62 9.25 -5.98 7.41
CA GLY A 62 9.91 -5.39 8.57
C GLY A 62 11.14 -4.59 8.15
N ARG A 63 11.83 -4.00 9.14
CA ARG A 63 13.06 -3.25 8.88
C ARG A 63 14.12 -4.20 8.33
N ASP A 64 14.83 -3.74 7.31
CA ASP A 64 15.95 -4.48 6.75
C ASP A 64 17.06 -4.59 7.84
N PRO A 65 17.53 -5.82 8.16
CA PRO A 65 18.51 -6.06 9.22
C PRO A 65 19.89 -5.46 8.92
N HIS A 66 20.21 -5.22 7.64
CA HIS A 66 21.46 -4.62 7.20
C HIS A 66 21.34 -3.11 6.98
N ASN A 67 20.13 -2.60 6.70
CA ASN A 67 19.90 -1.18 6.49
C ASN A 67 18.58 -0.70 7.11
N ARG A 68 18.68 -0.08 8.31
CA ARG A 68 17.50 0.42 9.05
C ARG A 68 16.62 1.43 8.29
N LEU A 69 17.14 2.10 7.25
CA LEU A 69 16.36 3.04 6.44
C LEU A 69 15.44 2.34 5.43
N LYS A 70 15.69 1.06 5.14
CA LYS A 70 14.93 0.24 4.20
C LYS A 70 14.01 -0.74 4.92
N PHE A 71 13.10 -1.30 4.15
CA PHE A 71 12.22 -2.40 4.54
C PHE A 71 12.46 -3.58 3.62
N ALA A 72 12.30 -4.78 4.16
CA ALA A 72 12.52 -6.03 3.47
C ALA A 72 11.45 -7.05 3.90
N VAL A 73 11.34 -8.12 3.11
CA VAL A 73 10.60 -9.32 3.53
C VAL A 73 11.47 -10.05 4.56
N VAL A 74 11.01 -10.11 5.81
CA VAL A 74 11.74 -10.71 6.95
C VAL A 74 10.79 -11.54 7.79
N ALA A 75 11.27 -12.66 8.33
CA ALA A 75 10.43 -13.61 9.07
C ALA A 75 9.67 -12.96 10.23
N ASP A 76 10.35 -12.13 11.03
CA ASP A 76 9.77 -11.43 12.18
C ASP A 76 9.05 -10.11 11.82
N GLY A 77 8.76 -9.92 10.53
CA GLY A 77 8.04 -8.74 10.04
C GLY A 77 6.55 -8.77 10.37
N LYS A 78 5.86 -7.68 10.05
CA LYS A 78 4.40 -7.60 10.16
C LYS A 78 3.77 -8.18 8.89
N PRO A 79 2.69 -8.99 8.99
CA PRO A 79 1.99 -9.49 7.83
C PRO A 79 1.55 -8.36 6.89
N ALA A 80 1.84 -8.56 5.61
CA ALA A 80 1.51 -7.66 4.52
C ALA A 80 0.94 -8.46 3.35
N LEU A 81 -0.13 -7.92 2.76
CA LEU A 81 -0.83 -8.50 1.63
C LEU A 81 -1.25 -7.40 0.66
N THR A 82 -0.94 -7.61 -0.62
CA THR A 82 -1.28 -6.75 -1.75
C THR A 82 -1.76 -7.58 -2.93
N HIS A 83 -2.91 -7.24 -3.48
CA HIS A 83 -3.39 -7.81 -4.73
C HIS A 83 -2.92 -6.96 -5.91
N TYR A 84 -2.69 -7.58 -7.06
CA TYR A 84 -2.40 -6.88 -8.29
C TYR A 84 -3.22 -7.41 -9.46
N GLU A 85 -3.45 -6.54 -10.44
CA GLU A 85 -4.07 -6.84 -11.72
C GLU A 85 -3.33 -6.09 -12.83
N VAL A 86 -2.94 -6.79 -13.90
CA VAL A 86 -2.31 -6.19 -15.08
C VAL A 86 -3.38 -5.47 -15.88
N ARG A 87 -3.21 -4.15 -16.01
CA ARG A 87 -4.09 -3.28 -16.80
C ARG A 87 -3.63 -3.20 -18.26
N GLU A 88 -2.33 -3.05 -18.47
CA GLU A 88 -1.73 -2.99 -19.80
C GLU A 88 -0.32 -3.61 -19.79
N ALA A 89 -0.01 -4.41 -20.81
CA ALA A 89 1.32 -4.98 -20.98
C ALA A 89 2.07 -4.23 -22.09
N PHE A 90 3.32 -3.87 -21.81
CA PHE A 90 4.26 -3.29 -22.77
C PHE A 90 5.40 -4.28 -23.04
N ALA A 91 6.31 -3.94 -23.96
CA ALA A 91 7.40 -4.83 -24.36
C ALA A 91 8.30 -5.32 -23.21
N LYS A 92 8.61 -4.46 -22.22
CA LYS A 92 9.49 -4.78 -21.08
C LYS A 92 8.94 -4.31 -19.73
N HIS A 93 7.68 -3.87 -19.70
CA HIS A 93 7.04 -3.27 -18.55
C HIS A 93 5.55 -3.62 -18.56
N ALA A 94 4.86 -3.40 -17.45
CA ALA A 94 3.42 -3.49 -17.40
C ALA A 94 2.85 -2.41 -16.47
N GLU A 95 1.69 -1.88 -16.82
CA GLU A 95 0.88 -1.09 -15.91
C GLU A 95 -0.02 -2.03 -15.10
N LEU A 96 0.07 -1.91 -13.78
CA LEU A 96 -0.69 -2.71 -12.84
C LEU A 96 -1.57 -1.82 -11.97
N ILE A 97 -2.75 -2.33 -11.64
CA ILE A 97 -3.55 -1.90 -10.52
C ILE A 97 -3.12 -2.71 -9.30
N PHE A 98 -2.92 -2.04 -8.16
CA PHE A 98 -2.60 -2.63 -6.87
C PHE A 98 -3.70 -2.32 -5.86
N ARG A 99 -4.21 -3.33 -5.17
CA ARG A 99 -5.17 -3.17 -4.06
C ARG A 99 -4.52 -3.58 -2.74
N LEU A 100 -4.48 -2.64 -1.79
CA LEU A 100 -3.83 -2.84 -0.50
C LEU A 100 -4.81 -3.34 0.56
N GLU A 101 -4.67 -4.60 0.95
CA GLU A 101 -5.36 -5.12 2.13
C GLU A 101 -4.69 -4.63 3.42
N THR A 102 -3.37 -4.45 3.37
CA THR A 102 -2.55 -3.93 4.47
C THR A 102 -1.74 -2.71 4.00
N GLY A 103 -1.48 -1.77 4.91
CA GLY A 103 -0.65 -0.59 4.62
C GLY A 103 0.64 -0.59 5.43
N ARG A 104 1.56 -1.51 5.12
CA ARG A 104 2.86 -1.59 5.81
C ARG A 104 3.87 -0.66 5.16
N THR A 105 4.69 -0.05 6.00
CA THR A 105 6.04 0.38 5.63
C THR A 105 6.93 -0.52 6.43
#